data_AF-A0A2J7ZLY0-F1
#
_entry.id   AF-A0A2J7ZLY0-F1
#
_cell.length_a   1.000
_cell.length_b   1.000
_cell.length_c   1.000
_cell.angle_alpha   90.00
_cell.angle_beta   90.00
_cell.angle_gamma   90.00
#
_symmetry.space_group_name_H-M   'P 1'
#
loop_
_entity.id
_entity.type
_entity.pdbx_description
1 polymer ?
#
loop_
_entity_poly.entity_id
_entity_poly.type
_entity_poly.pdbx_seq_one_letter_code
_entity_poly.pdbx_strand_id
1 'polypeptide(L)'
;MLESKSSSSYTDAILNILGFFTTKSAHLIPIDDPTFVEVLETAKEALFREFGNALLVLNKPALHRSLVHMSSMAIKMLLESDQLKTDNESTVMVLLASWLEVNSTSMDVRDELCGLVRLVQLDRPYLSRVLPALAGYNARQRATGLVIVWTIREGELRQALVDASGSCVQLLHRVPSHPSTAAVRVKDWFDAWEKPSKWGERVDLAIGGIGRAAHRTSSSIEWTLPYFTVRRTIVYNLKNPIRRFPEDVTGVVVGTMGSTGMNDAIERLRQKFGDAAWDHLDARWKSPDAKDIRDLLDGKIQGLMRGSFVGRAIVTQHPKQLGMAEPWDAAPKSLGPYGNEVFAFPCRRGSGLAAQLNAYLLRASHNGDLARLVRKHNM
;
A
#
# COMPACT_ATOMS: atom_id res chain seq x y z
N MET A 1 -63.03 -17.03 -1.38
CA MET A 1 -62.88 -15.64 -0.92
C MET A 1 -61.71 -15.59 0.05
N LEU A 2 -60.48 -15.56 -0.48
CA LEU A 2 -59.24 -15.38 0.28
C LEU A 2 -58.42 -14.39 -0.54
N GLU A 3 -58.76 -13.11 -0.42
CA GLU A 3 -58.13 -12.03 -1.16
C GLU A 3 -57.30 -11.13 -0.22
N SER A 4 -56.02 -11.03 -0.59
CA SER A 4 -55.28 -9.78 -0.84
C SER A 4 -54.89 -8.83 0.30
N LYS A 5 -55.00 -9.18 1.59
CA LYS A 5 -54.59 -8.25 2.67
C LYS A 5 -53.09 -8.19 3.01
N SER A 6 -52.23 -9.12 2.57
CA SER A 6 -50.81 -9.11 2.99
C SER A 6 -49.83 -8.41 2.03
N SER A 7 -50.22 -8.16 0.77
CA SER A 7 -49.36 -7.53 -0.24
C SER A 7 -49.26 -6.01 -0.08
N SER A 8 -50.32 -5.35 0.37
CA SER A 8 -50.37 -3.88 0.50
C SER A 8 -49.49 -3.39 1.65
N SER A 9 -49.63 -4.02 2.83
CA SER A 9 -48.91 -3.61 4.05
C SER A 9 -47.39 -3.73 3.94
N TYR A 10 -46.89 -4.75 3.23
CA TYR A 10 -45.46 -4.92 2.99
C TYR A 10 -44.93 -3.84 2.02
N THR A 11 -45.69 -3.53 0.97
CA THR A 11 -45.32 -2.52 -0.02
C THR A 11 -45.31 -1.12 0.61
N ASP A 12 -46.27 -0.80 1.47
CA ASP A 12 -46.33 0.47 2.20
C ASP A 12 -45.18 0.63 3.21
N ALA A 13 -44.80 -0.44 3.91
CA ALA A 13 -43.63 -0.44 4.78
C ALA A 13 -42.32 -0.20 4.00
N ILE A 14 -42.17 -0.84 2.85
CA ILE A 14 -41.01 -0.67 1.95
C ILE A 14 -40.96 0.76 1.40
N LEU A 15 -42.10 1.34 1.02
CA LEU A 15 -42.18 2.72 0.56
C LEU A 15 -41.83 3.73 1.66
N ASN A 16 -42.24 3.47 2.91
CA ASN A 16 -41.87 4.29 4.07
C ASN A 16 -40.38 4.17 4.42
N ILE A 17 -39.81 2.98 4.27
CA ILE A 17 -38.39 2.68 4.50
C ILE A 17 -37.49 3.22 3.37
N LEU A 18 -37.95 3.24 2.13
CA LEU A 18 -37.27 3.98 1.05
C LEU A 18 -37.41 5.48 1.26
N GLY A 19 -38.55 5.94 1.80
CA GLY A 19 -38.78 7.30 2.28
C GLY A 19 -37.69 7.76 3.26
N PHE A 20 -37.30 6.91 4.21
CA PHE A 20 -36.18 7.15 5.13
C PHE A 20 -34.87 7.50 4.39
N PHE A 21 -34.54 6.77 3.32
CA PHE A 21 -33.35 7.06 2.53
C PHE A 21 -33.49 8.26 1.61
N THR A 22 -34.69 8.75 1.29
CA THR A 22 -34.89 9.96 0.47
C THR A 22 -34.77 11.28 1.26
N THR A 23 -34.78 11.21 2.59
CA THR A 23 -34.60 12.39 3.45
C THR A 23 -33.16 12.91 3.41
N LYS A 24 -32.97 14.17 3.00
CA LYS A 24 -31.65 14.84 3.00
C LYS A 24 -30.99 14.93 4.38
N SER A 25 -31.76 14.75 5.46
CA SER A 25 -31.31 14.77 6.85
C SER A 25 -30.95 13.39 7.42
N ALA A 26 -30.94 12.32 6.62
CA ALA A 26 -30.64 10.96 7.10
C ALA A 26 -29.24 10.80 7.72
N HIS A 27 -28.34 11.75 7.48
CA HIS A 27 -27.01 11.83 8.08
C HIS A 27 -27.00 12.35 9.53
N LEU A 28 -28.13 12.86 10.04
CA LEU A 28 -28.26 13.41 11.40
C LEU A 28 -28.79 12.38 12.41
N ILE A 29 -28.95 11.12 12.02
CA ILE A 29 -29.63 10.12 12.84
C ILE A 29 -28.61 9.39 13.73
N PRO A 30 -28.85 9.25 15.05
CA PRO A 30 -27.91 8.62 15.96
C PRO A 30 -27.84 7.11 15.71
N ILE A 31 -26.75 6.68 15.06
CA ILE A 31 -26.47 5.28 14.69
C ILE A 31 -26.24 4.39 15.93
N ASP A 32 -25.97 5.00 17.09
CA ASP A 32 -25.63 4.31 18.34
C ASP A 32 -26.85 3.99 19.24
N ASP A 33 -28.08 4.33 18.81
CA ASP A 33 -29.30 3.95 19.53
C ASP A 33 -29.69 2.50 19.17
N PRO A 34 -29.77 1.57 20.15
CA PRO A 34 -30.10 0.16 19.91
C PRO A 34 -31.43 -0.06 19.20
N THR A 35 -32.43 0.80 19.42
CA THR A 35 -33.74 0.71 18.76
C THR A 35 -33.67 1.15 17.29
N PHE A 36 -32.69 2.00 16.97
CA PHE A 36 -32.46 2.49 15.62
C PHE A 36 -31.68 1.49 14.75
N VAL A 37 -30.86 0.63 15.36
CA VAL A 37 -30.12 -0.43 14.66
C VAL A 37 -31.07 -1.39 13.94
N GLU A 38 -32.16 -1.82 14.57
CA GLU A 38 -33.13 -2.74 13.97
C GLU A 38 -33.86 -2.11 12.76
N VAL A 39 -34.22 -0.83 12.88
CA VAL A 39 -34.80 -0.05 11.78
C VAL A 39 -33.82 0.08 10.62
N LEU A 40 -32.54 0.34 10.93
CA LEU A 40 -31.49 0.48 9.92
C LEU A 40 -31.20 -0.85 9.20
N GLU A 41 -31.18 -1.98 9.89
CA GLU A 41 -31.02 -3.31 9.27
C GLU A 41 -32.20 -3.64 8.35
N THR A 42 -33.44 -3.42 8.82
CA THR A 42 -34.63 -3.60 7.98
C THR A 42 -34.59 -2.67 6.75
N ALA A 43 -34.07 -1.45 6.93
CA ALA A 43 -33.91 -0.50 5.84
C ALA A 43 -32.84 -0.93 4.84
N LYS A 44 -31.71 -1.46 5.30
CA LYS A 44 -30.68 -2.07 4.46
C LYS A 44 -31.24 -3.21 3.63
N GLU A 45 -31.98 -4.13 4.23
CA GLU A 45 -32.58 -5.26 3.50
C GLU A 45 -33.51 -4.80 2.38
N ALA A 46 -34.37 -3.81 2.65
CA ALA A 46 -35.25 -3.22 1.64
C ALA A 46 -34.45 -2.52 0.53
N LEU A 47 -33.41 -1.77 0.89
CA LEU A 47 -32.51 -1.10 -0.05
C LEU A 47 -31.83 -2.11 -0.97
N PHE A 48 -31.28 -3.21 -0.45
CA PHE A 48 -30.61 -4.23 -1.27
C PHE A 48 -31.58 -5.05 -2.11
N ARG A 49 -32.80 -5.31 -1.62
CA ARG A 49 -33.82 -6.01 -2.41
C ARG A 49 -34.17 -5.26 -3.69
N GLU A 50 -34.37 -3.94 -3.58
CA GLU A 50 -34.80 -3.12 -4.71
C GLU A 50 -33.64 -2.57 -5.55
N PHE A 51 -32.52 -2.19 -4.92
CA PHE A 51 -31.40 -1.48 -5.56
C PHE A 51 -30.08 -2.26 -5.58
N GLY A 52 -30.04 -3.46 -5.01
CA GLY A 52 -28.83 -4.30 -4.95
C GLY A 52 -28.42 -4.92 -6.28
N ASN A 53 -28.99 -4.51 -7.42
CA ASN A 53 -28.54 -4.90 -8.76
C ASN A 53 -28.33 -3.66 -9.62
N ALA A 54 -27.07 -3.29 -9.84
CA ALA A 54 -26.69 -2.04 -10.50
C ALA A 54 -27.21 -1.97 -11.95
N LEU A 55 -27.07 -3.05 -12.72
CA LEU A 55 -27.57 -3.14 -14.10
C LEU A 55 -29.10 -3.02 -14.15
N LEU A 56 -29.82 -3.67 -13.22
CA LEU A 56 -31.27 -3.60 -13.16
C LEU A 56 -31.76 -2.19 -12.87
N VAL A 57 -31.12 -1.50 -11.93
CA VAL A 57 -31.45 -0.12 -11.55
C VAL A 57 -31.24 0.82 -12.73
N LEU A 58 -30.10 0.74 -13.41
CA LEU A 58 -29.79 1.60 -14.56
C LEU A 58 -30.73 1.36 -15.75
N ASN A 59 -31.20 0.13 -15.96
CA ASN A 59 -32.08 -0.21 -17.09
C ASN A 59 -33.58 -0.06 -16.78
N LYS A 60 -33.98 0.17 -15.53
CA LYS A 60 -35.39 0.41 -15.15
C LYS A 60 -35.61 1.88 -14.79
N PRO A 61 -36.27 2.69 -15.64
CA PRO A 61 -36.44 4.13 -15.40
C PRO A 61 -37.07 4.50 -14.05
N ALA A 62 -37.99 3.68 -13.54
CA ALA A 62 -38.59 3.89 -12.23
C ALA A 62 -37.56 3.75 -11.09
N LEU A 63 -36.72 2.70 -11.13
CA LEU A 63 -35.68 2.47 -10.13
C LEU A 63 -34.57 3.51 -10.25
N HIS A 64 -34.14 3.85 -11.48
CA HIS A 64 -33.15 4.90 -11.70
C HIS A 64 -33.60 6.25 -11.11
N ARG A 65 -34.86 6.66 -11.35
CA ARG A 65 -35.43 7.88 -10.76
C ARG A 65 -35.46 7.84 -9.24
N SER A 66 -35.80 6.70 -8.64
CA SER A 66 -35.79 6.54 -7.19
C SER A 66 -34.36 6.60 -6.62
N LEU A 67 -33.40 5.98 -7.30
CA LEU A 67 -31.99 5.97 -6.89
C LEU A 67 -31.41 7.39 -6.83
N VAL A 68 -31.59 8.21 -7.86
CA VAL A 68 -31.01 9.56 -7.92
C VAL A 68 -31.60 10.53 -6.87
N HIS A 69 -32.67 10.14 -6.18
CA HIS A 69 -33.26 10.90 -5.08
C HIS A 69 -32.93 10.34 -3.69
N MET A 70 -32.07 9.31 -3.62
CA MET A 70 -31.57 8.80 -2.35
C MET A 70 -30.56 9.73 -1.69
N SER A 71 -30.44 9.63 -0.38
CA SER A 71 -29.41 10.26 0.43
C SER A 71 -28.03 9.66 0.14
N SER A 72 -26.97 10.43 0.42
CA SER A 72 -25.58 9.95 0.33
C SER A 72 -25.34 8.73 1.21
N MET A 73 -26.02 8.61 2.35
CA MET A 73 -25.94 7.45 3.23
C MET A 73 -26.40 6.19 2.52
N ALA A 74 -27.55 6.20 1.84
CA ALA A 74 -28.05 5.04 1.12
C ALA A 74 -27.10 4.61 -0.01
N ILE A 75 -26.55 5.58 -0.75
CA ILE A 75 -25.57 5.32 -1.80
C ILE A 75 -24.29 4.72 -1.21
N LYS A 76 -23.80 5.27 -0.10
CA LYS A 76 -22.65 4.73 0.62
C LYS A 76 -22.88 3.28 1.02
N MET A 77 -24.03 2.97 1.62
CA MET A 77 -24.39 1.62 2.05
C MET A 77 -24.51 0.64 0.87
N LEU A 78 -25.04 1.08 -0.28
CA LEU A 78 -25.05 0.28 -1.50
C LEU A 78 -23.63 -0.04 -1.98
N LEU A 79 -22.75 0.96 -2.02
CA LEU A 79 -21.39 0.83 -2.54
C LEU A 79 -20.44 0.07 -1.59
N GLU A 80 -20.65 0.14 -0.27
CA GLU A 80 -19.88 -0.61 0.73
C GLU A 80 -20.24 -2.10 0.78
N SER A 81 -21.41 -2.48 0.25
CA SER A 81 -21.94 -3.83 0.38
C SER A 81 -21.41 -4.78 -0.68
N ASP A 82 -20.92 -5.95 -0.23
CA ASP A 82 -20.58 -7.07 -1.12
C ASP A 82 -21.82 -7.71 -1.77
N GLN A 83 -23.03 -7.33 -1.36
CA GLN A 83 -24.28 -7.82 -1.95
C GLN A 83 -24.70 -7.06 -3.23
N LEU A 84 -24.03 -5.95 -3.57
CA LEU A 84 -24.32 -5.20 -4.78
C LEU A 84 -23.92 -6.02 -6.01
N LYS A 85 -24.92 -6.55 -6.71
CA LYS A 85 -24.75 -7.30 -7.95
C LYS A 85 -24.43 -6.34 -9.08
N THR A 86 -23.27 -6.53 -9.69
CA THR A 86 -22.81 -5.79 -10.85
C THR A 86 -22.05 -6.73 -11.78
N ASP A 87 -22.01 -6.42 -13.07
CA ASP A 87 -21.18 -7.11 -14.06
C ASP A 87 -19.71 -6.67 -13.99
N ASN A 88 -19.48 -5.38 -13.77
CA ASN A 88 -18.16 -4.79 -13.54
C ASN A 88 -18.28 -3.49 -12.73
N GLU A 89 -17.12 -2.91 -12.38
CA GLU A 89 -17.08 -1.67 -11.61
C GLU A 89 -17.43 -0.43 -12.44
N SER A 90 -17.35 -0.51 -13.78
CA SER A 90 -17.80 0.58 -14.65
C SER A 90 -19.30 0.83 -14.51
N THR A 91 -20.10 -0.22 -14.33
CA THR A 91 -21.54 -0.10 -14.04
C THR A 91 -21.79 0.58 -12.69
N VAL A 92 -21.00 0.25 -11.67
CA VAL A 92 -21.04 0.93 -10.36
C VAL A 92 -20.69 2.41 -10.51
N MET A 93 -19.69 2.73 -11.33
CA MET A 93 -19.29 4.10 -11.62
C MET A 93 -20.38 4.89 -12.36
N VAL A 94 -21.10 4.27 -13.29
CA VAL A 94 -22.25 4.90 -13.99
C VAL A 94 -23.40 5.16 -13.02
N LEU A 95 -23.67 4.24 -12.11
CA LEU A 95 -24.67 4.40 -11.06
C LEU A 95 -24.33 5.59 -10.15
N LEU A 96 -23.09 5.67 -9.68
CA LEU A 96 -22.61 6.78 -8.87
C LEU A 96 -22.62 8.11 -9.65
N ALA A 97 -22.19 8.10 -10.91
CA ALA A 97 -22.22 9.28 -11.78
C ALA A 97 -23.63 9.84 -11.94
N SER A 98 -24.61 8.96 -12.18
CA SER A 98 -26.03 9.34 -12.29
C SER A 98 -26.55 10.01 -11.02
N TRP A 99 -26.14 9.50 -9.85
CA TRP A 99 -26.53 10.10 -8.58
C TRP A 99 -25.87 11.47 -8.35
N LEU A 100 -24.58 11.60 -8.67
CA LEU A 100 -23.82 12.84 -8.54
C LEU A 100 -24.25 13.94 -9.50
N GLU A 101 -24.83 13.59 -10.65
CA GLU A 101 -25.39 14.54 -11.62
C GLU A 101 -26.61 15.27 -11.04
N VAL A 102 -27.46 14.56 -10.29
CA VAL A 102 -28.70 15.12 -9.71
C VAL A 102 -28.45 15.76 -8.34
N ASN A 103 -27.45 15.30 -7.60
CA ASN A 103 -27.22 15.74 -6.22
C ASN A 103 -26.02 16.68 -6.10
N SER A 104 -26.31 17.95 -5.79
CA SER A 104 -25.31 18.91 -5.35
C SER A 104 -24.75 18.51 -3.99
N THR A 105 -23.53 17.96 -3.99
CA THR A 105 -22.83 17.46 -2.81
C THR A 105 -21.51 18.18 -2.59
N SER A 106 -21.03 18.20 -1.35
CA SER A 106 -19.69 18.70 -1.04
C SER A 106 -18.63 17.79 -1.65
N MET A 107 -17.43 18.36 -1.87
CA MET A 107 -16.29 17.62 -2.39
C MET A 107 -15.90 16.42 -1.50
N ASP A 108 -16.07 16.53 -0.18
CA ASP A 108 -15.75 15.46 0.76
C ASP A 108 -16.67 14.24 0.58
N VAL A 109 -17.98 14.47 0.39
CA VAL A 109 -18.95 13.39 0.13
C VAL A 109 -18.66 12.73 -1.22
N ARG A 110 -18.30 13.51 -2.24
CA ARG A 110 -17.90 12.96 -3.56
C ARG A 110 -16.66 12.08 -3.45
N ASP A 111 -15.66 12.52 -2.69
CA ASP A 111 -14.43 11.77 -2.47
C ASP A 111 -14.66 10.48 -1.68
N GLU A 112 -15.51 10.53 -0.66
CA GLU A 112 -15.91 9.37 0.11
C GLU A 112 -16.57 8.31 -0.78
N LEU A 113 -17.62 8.69 -1.52
CA LEU A 113 -18.36 7.76 -2.38
C LEU A 113 -17.50 7.23 -3.54
N CYS A 114 -16.73 8.09 -4.21
CA CYS A 114 -15.82 7.66 -5.27
C CYS A 114 -14.68 6.78 -4.74
N GLY A 115 -14.32 6.89 -3.45
CA GLY A 115 -13.35 6.05 -2.78
C GLY A 115 -13.82 4.60 -2.57
N LEU A 116 -15.13 4.36 -2.63
CA LEU A 116 -15.71 3.01 -2.52
C LEU A 116 -15.62 2.23 -3.83
N VAL A 117 -15.37 2.91 -4.94
CA VAL A 117 -15.19 2.28 -6.25
C VAL A 117 -13.90 1.46 -6.28
N ARG A 118 -14.03 0.17 -6.65
CA ARG A 118 -12.94 -0.79 -6.80
C ARG A 118 -12.18 -0.54 -8.10
N LEU A 119 -11.31 0.46 -8.07
CA LEU A 119 -10.56 0.94 -9.24
C LEU A 119 -9.92 -0.15 -10.09
N VAL A 120 -9.42 -1.21 -9.43
CA VAL A 120 -8.81 -2.41 -10.03
C VAL A 120 -9.72 -3.10 -11.04
N GLN A 121 -11.03 -3.01 -10.85
CA GLN A 121 -12.09 -3.59 -11.67
C GLN A 121 -12.77 -2.54 -12.57
N LEU A 122 -12.32 -1.28 -12.51
CA LEU A 122 -12.86 -0.17 -13.30
C LEU A 122 -12.15 -0.09 -14.65
N ASP A 123 -12.91 -0.08 -15.73
CA ASP A 123 -12.32 -0.06 -17.06
C ASP A 123 -11.53 1.23 -17.31
N ARG A 124 -10.48 1.12 -18.12
CA ARG A 124 -9.55 2.23 -18.42
C ARG A 124 -10.23 3.54 -18.82
N PRO A 125 -11.29 3.57 -19.66
CA PRO A 125 -11.96 4.84 -20.01
C PRO A 125 -12.59 5.51 -18.78
N TYR A 126 -13.23 4.73 -17.90
CA TYR A 126 -13.85 5.24 -16.69
C TYR A 126 -12.78 5.69 -15.68
N LEU A 127 -11.72 4.90 -15.53
CA LEU A 127 -10.60 5.21 -14.65
C LEU A 127 -9.85 6.49 -15.07
N SER A 128 -9.62 6.68 -16.37
CA SER A 128 -8.80 7.80 -16.90
C SER A 128 -9.60 9.06 -17.23
N ARG A 129 -10.92 8.97 -17.44
CA ARG A 129 -11.73 10.11 -17.89
C ARG A 129 -12.90 10.42 -16.96
N VAL A 130 -13.62 9.40 -16.50
CA VAL A 130 -14.89 9.57 -15.76
C VAL A 130 -14.64 9.81 -14.27
N LEU A 131 -13.86 8.95 -13.61
CA LEU A 131 -13.54 9.12 -12.19
C LEU A 131 -12.84 10.46 -11.92
N PRO A 132 -11.84 10.91 -12.71
CA PRO A 132 -11.24 12.22 -12.50
C PRO A 132 -12.23 13.37 -12.60
N ALA A 133 -13.23 13.29 -13.49
CA ALA A 133 -14.21 14.35 -13.66
C ALA A 133 -15.22 14.43 -12.50
N LEU A 134 -15.51 13.30 -11.84
CA LEU A 134 -16.56 13.19 -10.82
C LEU A 134 -16.03 13.23 -9.39
N ALA A 135 -14.89 12.59 -9.16
CA ALA A 135 -14.24 12.52 -7.87
C ALA A 135 -13.67 13.88 -7.45
N GLY A 136 -13.60 14.06 -6.14
CA GLY A 136 -12.72 15.05 -5.56
C GLY A 136 -11.26 14.64 -5.67
N TYR A 137 -10.48 15.14 -4.73
CA TYR A 137 -9.04 15.02 -4.79
C TYR A 137 -8.58 13.56 -4.62
N ASN A 138 -9.18 12.82 -3.68
CA ASN A 138 -8.68 11.52 -3.25
C ASN A 138 -8.91 10.43 -4.30
N ALA A 139 -10.13 10.28 -4.80
CA ALA A 139 -10.42 9.21 -5.75
C ALA A 139 -9.79 9.48 -7.14
N ARG A 140 -9.65 10.74 -7.55
CA ARG A 140 -8.90 11.13 -8.77
C ARG A 140 -7.45 10.64 -8.75
N GLN A 141 -6.80 10.72 -7.60
CA GLN A 141 -5.42 10.27 -7.45
C GLN A 141 -5.26 8.77 -7.36
N ARG A 142 -6.21 8.08 -6.72
CA ARG A 142 -6.22 6.62 -6.71
C ARG A 142 -6.37 6.07 -8.14
N ALA A 143 -7.23 6.68 -8.97
CA ALA A 143 -7.32 6.36 -10.39
C ALA A 143 -5.98 6.58 -11.08
N THR A 144 -5.33 7.71 -10.80
CA THR A 144 -4.03 8.05 -11.37
C THR A 144 -2.95 7.04 -10.95
N GLY A 145 -2.89 6.63 -9.69
CA GLY A 145 -1.96 5.62 -9.18
C GLY A 145 -2.19 4.24 -9.78
N LEU A 146 -3.44 3.83 -9.96
CA LEU A 146 -3.76 2.57 -10.63
C LEU A 146 -3.50 2.64 -12.14
N VAL A 147 -3.82 3.76 -12.82
CA VAL A 147 -3.42 3.99 -14.20
C VAL A 147 -1.91 3.86 -14.30
N ILE A 148 -1.14 4.47 -13.39
CA ILE A 148 0.31 4.29 -13.30
C ILE A 148 0.66 2.80 -13.18
N VAL A 149 0.11 2.04 -12.22
CA VAL A 149 0.33 0.57 -12.07
C VAL A 149 0.03 -0.21 -13.36
N TRP A 150 -1.06 0.13 -14.05
CA TRP A 150 -1.48 -0.48 -15.32
C TRP A 150 -0.66 -0.01 -16.53
N THR A 151 -0.06 1.17 -16.45
CA THR A 151 0.76 1.79 -17.48
C THR A 151 2.24 1.73 -17.17
N ILE A 152 2.66 1.12 -16.04
CA ILE A 152 4.08 0.96 -15.69
C ILE A 152 4.70 0.20 -16.85
N ARG A 153 5.32 0.96 -17.74
CA ARG A 153 6.20 0.41 -18.75
C ARG A 153 7.32 -0.22 -17.94
N GLU A 154 7.84 -1.34 -18.40
CA GLU A 154 8.94 -2.05 -17.74
C GLU A 154 10.05 -1.09 -17.24
N GLY A 155 10.28 0.02 -17.96
CA GLY A 155 11.15 1.16 -17.60
C GLY A 155 10.83 1.91 -16.29
N GLU A 156 9.57 2.09 -15.90
CA GLU A 156 9.18 2.82 -14.70
C GLU A 156 9.22 1.94 -13.45
N LEU A 157 8.87 0.64 -13.58
CA LEU A 157 9.14 -0.35 -12.53
C LEU A 157 10.65 -0.51 -12.35
N ARG A 158 11.40 -0.52 -13.46
CA ARG A 158 12.87 -0.50 -13.45
C ARG A 158 13.40 0.72 -12.69
N GLN A 159 12.88 1.92 -12.94
CA GLN A 159 13.34 3.11 -12.21
C GLN A 159 12.94 3.08 -10.73
N ALA A 160 11.75 2.58 -10.39
CA ALA A 160 11.32 2.46 -8.99
C ALA A 160 12.11 1.39 -8.23
N LEU A 161 12.50 0.27 -8.88
CA LEU A 161 13.40 -0.74 -8.31
C LEU A 161 14.85 -0.23 -8.21
N VAL A 162 15.30 0.59 -9.15
CA VAL A 162 16.60 1.30 -9.08
C VAL A 162 16.62 2.32 -7.93
N ASP A 163 15.57 3.13 -7.81
CA ASP A 163 15.42 4.13 -6.75
C ASP A 163 15.27 3.45 -5.37
N ALA A 164 14.57 2.31 -5.32
CA ALA A 164 14.48 1.43 -4.14
C ALA A 164 15.85 0.90 -3.68
N SER A 165 16.80 0.76 -4.62
CA SER A 165 18.17 0.30 -4.36
C SER A 165 19.09 1.42 -3.85
N GLY A 166 18.70 2.69 -4.03
CA GLY A 166 19.48 3.89 -3.75
C GLY A 166 18.90 4.80 -2.65
N SER A 167 18.12 4.26 -1.72
CA SER A 167 17.53 5.00 -0.58
C SER A 167 16.29 5.86 -0.90
N CYS A 168 15.62 5.66 -2.04
CA CYS A 168 14.37 6.35 -2.36
C CYS A 168 13.16 5.41 -2.30
N VAL A 169 12.18 5.75 -1.46
CA VAL A 169 10.82 5.22 -1.55
C VAL A 169 10.04 6.14 -2.48
N GLN A 170 9.43 5.60 -3.52
CA GLN A 170 8.43 6.31 -4.31
C GLN A 170 7.07 6.02 -3.69
N LEU A 171 6.42 7.07 -3.19
CA LEU A 171 5.04 7.02 -2.71
C LEU A 171 4.13 7.67 -3.75
N LEU A 172 3.10 6.94 -4.15
CA LEU A 172 2.00 7.52 -4.92
C LEU A 172 1.09 8.22 -3.91
N HIS A 173 1.00 9.54 -4.01
CA HIS A 173 0.59 10.41 -2.92
C HIS A 173 -0.55 11.37 -3.24
N ARG A 174 -1.16 11.86 -2.15
CA ARG A 174 -2.08 12.99 -2.02
C ARG A 174 -1.37 14.35 -1.96
N VAL A 175 -1.62 15.30 -2.88
CA VAL A 175 -1.12 16.70 -2.86
C VAL A 175 -2.27 17.74 -2.80
N PRO A 176 -2.59 18.33 -1.64
CA PRO A 176 -3.78 19.19 -1.44
C PRO A 176 -3.99 20.44 -2.32
N SER A 177 -3.18 20.72 -3.35
CA SER A 177 -3.25 22.01 -4.07
C SER A 177 -2.88 22.06 -5.55
N HIS A 178 -2.51 20.98 -6.26
CA HIS A 178 -2.15 21.08 -7.70
C HIS A 178 -2.75 19.97 -8.61
N PRO A 179 -3.14 20.27 -9.87
CA PRO A 179 -3.98 19.41 -10.71
C PRO A 179 -3.20 18.45 -11.64
N SER A 180 -1.93 18.18 -11.37
CA SER A 180 -1.15 17.21 -12.15
C SER A 180 -0.57 16.10 -11.28
N THR A 181 -0.57 14.88 -11.83
CA THR A 181 0.17 13.69 -11.39
C THR A 181 1.41 14.03 -10.57
N ALA A 182 1.51 13.53 -9.34
CA ALA A 182 2.75 13.59 -8.59
C ALA A 182 3.03 12.22 -7.94
N ALA A 183 3.96 11.46 -8.52
CA ALA A 183 4.78 10.57 -7.71
C ALA A 183 5.57 11.47 -6.76
N VAL A 184 5.17 11.52 -5.49
CA VAL A 184 5.84 12.38 -4.53
C VAL A 184 7.00 11.57 -3.97
N ARG A 185 8.23 11.96 -4.33
CA ARG A 185 9.41 11.54 -3.57
C ARG A 185 9.25 12.12 -2.18
N VAL A 186 9.06 11.25 -1.19
CA VAL A 186 8.91 11.70 0.19
C VAL A 186 10.30 11.97 0.76
N LYS A 187 10.52 13.21 1.21
CA LYS A 187 11.76 13.59 1.91
C LYS A 187 11.90 12.84 3.25
N ASP A 188 10.80 12.54 3.93
CA ASP A 188 10.76 11.72 5.14
C ASP A 188 10.65 10.23 4.84
N TRP A 189 11.66 9.71 4.15
CA TRP A 189 11.89 8.29 3.87
C TRP A 189 11.62 7.38 5.09
N PHE A 190 11.98 7.85 6.29
CA PHE A 190 11.90 7.09 7.53
C PHE A 190 10.45 6.76 7.94
N ASP A 191 9.50 7.68 7.80
CA ASP A 191 8.13 7.46 8.26
C ASP A 191 7.32 6.55 7.32
N ALA A 192 7.56 6.64 6.01
CA ALA A 192 6.99 5.75 5.01
C ALA A 192 7.52 4.31 5.11
N TRP A 193 8.80 4.19 5.46
CA TRP A 193 9.52 2.94 5.61
C TRP A 193 9.21 2.23 6.94
N GLU A 194 9.14 2.97 8.05
CA GLU A 194 8.96 2.42 9.40
C GLU A 194 7.48 2.30 9.82
N LYS A 195 6.60 3.18 9.33
CA LYS A 195 5.20 3.24 9.77
C LYS A 195 4.23 3.29 8.60
N PRO A 196 4.29 2.35 7.64
CA PRO A 196 3.37 2.35 6.52
C PRO A 196 1.91 2.32 7.00
N SER A 197 1.63 1.76 8.18
CA SER A 197 0.31 1.70 8.82
C SER A 197 -0.31 3.05 9.12
N LYS A 198 0.51 4.04 9.52
CA LYS A 198 0.07 5.44 9.70
C LYS A 198 -0.30 6.12 8.37
N TRP A 199 0.16 5.55 7.26
CA TRP A 199 -0.13 6.00 5.91
C TRP A 199 -1.21 5.14 5.21
N GLY A 200 -1.61 4.00 5.76
CA GLY A 200 -2.57 3.07 5.15
C GLY A 200 -3.96 3.66 4.91
N GLU A 201 -4.29 4.80 5.53
CA GLU A 201 -5.50 5.56 5.24
C GLU A 201 -5.34 6.54 4.05
N ARG A 202 -4.10 6.88 3.66
CA ARG A 202 -3.75 7.98 2.75
C ARG A 202 -2.91 7.58 1.52
N VAL A 203 -2.35 6.37 1.51
CA VAL A 203 -1.49 5.83 0.43
C VAL A 203 -1.95 4.43 0.09
N ASP A 204 -2.25 4.18 -1.18
CA ASP A 204 -2.73 2.87 -1.63
C ASP A 204 -1.58 1.88 -1.91
N LEU A 205 -0.38 2.40 -2.21
CA LEU A 205 0.80 1.62 -2.56
C LEU A 205 2.10 2.37 -2.22
N ALA A 206 3.04 1.70 -1.55
CA ALA A 206 4.42 2.15 -1.44
C ALA A 206 5.36 1.26 -2.24
N ILE A 207 6.30 1.87 -2.98
CA ILE A 207 7.30 1.17 -3.80
C ILE A 207 8.69 1.56 -3.29
N GLY A 208 9.48 0.56 -2.90
CA GLY A 208 10.80 0.74 -2.31
C GLY A 208 11.32 -0.57 -1.76
N GLY A 209 12.58 -0.60 -1.31
CA GLY A 209 13.20 -1.74 -0.61
C GLY A 209 12.62 -1.96 0.79
N ILE A 210 11.29 -2.02 0.91
CA ILE A 210 10.58 -2.04 2.18
C ILE A 210 10.56 -3.48 2.68
N GLY A 211 11.38 -3.73 3.70
CA GLY A 211 11.41 -5.01 4.40
C GLY A 211 10.09 -5.29 5.11
N ARG A 212 9.51 -6.48 4.90
CA ARG A 212 8.34 -6.93 5.67
C ARG A 212 8.77 -7.27 7.10
N ALA A 213 8.29 -6.52 8.08
CA ALA A 213 8.61 -6.70 9.49
C ALA A 213 7.35 -6.56 10.38
N ALA A 214 7.36 -7.18 11.56
CA ALA A 214 6.22 -7.17 12.47
C ALA A 214 5.76 -5.75 12.83
N HIS A 215 6.71 -4.86 13.17
CA HIS A 215 6.42 -3.46 13.53
C HIS A 215 5.88 -2.62 12.37
N ARG A 216 6.01 -3.10 11.12
CA ARG A 216 5.50 -2.45 9.89
C ARG A 216 4.14 -3.00 9.45
N THR A 217 3.60 -3.98 10.16
CA THR A 217 2.30 -4.60 9.83
C THR A 217 1.16 -3.91 10.61
N SER A 218 0.00 -3.73 9.98
CA SER A 218 -1.24 -3.27 10.63
C SER A 218 -2.47 -3.89 9.97
N SER A 219 -3.63 -3.76 10.63
CA SER A 219 -4.93 -4.14 10.06
C SER A 219 -5.27 -3.36 8.78
N SER A 220 -4.75 -2.15 8.61
CA SER A 220 -4.95 -1.30 7.43
C SER A 220 -4.10 -1.68 6.20
N ILE A 221 -3.15 -2.61 6.34
CA ILE A 221 -2.21 -2.97 5.27
C ILE A 221 -2.37 -4.44 4.85
N GLU A 222 -2.24 -4.66 3.55
CA GLU A 222 -1.99 -5.95 2.94
C GLU A 222 -0.63 -5.93 2.23
N TRP A 223 0.18 -6.97 2.38
CA TRP A 223 1.49 -7.07 1.73
C TRP A 223 1.40 -7.95 0.49
N THR A 224 2.13 -7.59 -0.57
CA THR A 224 2.30 -8.48 -1.72
C THR A 224 3.13 -9.71 -1.37
N LEU A 225 3.18 -10.67 -2.31
CA LEU A 225 4.24 -11.65 -2.40
C LEU A 225 5.60 -10.94 -2.39
N PRO A 226 6.61 -11.56 -1.77
CA PRO A 226 7.96 -11.03 -1.80
C PRO A 226 8.50 -11.04 -3.23
N TYR A 227 9.20 -9.97 -3.60
CA TYR A 227 9.85 -9.85 -4.90
C TYR A 227 11.38 -9.87 -4.80
N PHE A 228 11.91 -9.81 -3.57
CA PHE A 228 13.35 -9.89 -3.32
C PHE A 228 13.63 -10.43 -1.91
N THR A 229 14.65 -11.28 -1.77
CA THR A 229 15.14 -11.76 -0.48
C THR A 229 16.40 -10.99 -0.11
N VAL A 230 16.38 -10.32 1.04
CA VAL A 230 17.50 -9.51 1.51
C VAL A 230 18.49 -10.39 2.24
N ARG A 231 19.71 -10.46 1.72
CA ARG A 231 20.86 -11.04 2.43
C ARG A 231 21.71 -9.92 3.00
N ARG A 232 22.35 -10.15 4.14
CA ARG A 232 23.23 -9.21 4.84
C ARG A 232 24.69 -9.42 4.44
N THR A 233 25.47 -8.35 4.53
CA THR A 233 26.90 -8.36 4.26
C THR A 233 27.57 -7.25 5.07
N ILE A 234 28.89 -7.36 5.20
CA ILE A 234 29.76 -6.28 5.67
C ILE A 234 30.63 -5.86 4.49
N VAL A 235 30.60 -4.57 4.15
CA VAL A 235 31.60 -3.95 3.28
C VAL A 235 32.80 -3.58 4.15
N TYR A 236 34.01 -3.89 3.70
CA TYR A 236 35.24 -3.63 4.44
C TYR A 236 36.32 -3.01 3.53
N ASN A 237 37.31 -2.37 4.15
CA ASN A 237 38.50 -1.90 3.46
C ASN A 237 39.46 -3.08 3.21
N LEU A 238 40.00 -3.25 2.01
CA LEU A 238 40.91 -4.35 1.67
C LEU A 238 42.19 -4.37 2.52
N LYS A 239 42.57 -3.22 3.10
CA LYS A 239 43.70 -3.10 4.03
C LYS A 239 43.41 -3.63 5.44
N ASN A 240 42.14 -3.68 5.84
CA ASN A 240 41.70 -4.19 7.15
C ASN A 240 40.39 -5.01 6.98
N PRO A 241 40.51 -6.23 6.43
CA PRO A 241 39.36 -6.95 5.93
C PRO A 241 38.52 -7.62 7.03
N ILE A 242 37.21 -7.72 6.78
CA ILE A 242 36.27 -8.57 7.53
C ILE A 242 35.71 -9.61 6.55
N ARG A 243 36.42 -10.72 6.32
CA ARG A 243 35.98 -11.76 5.38
C ARG A 243 34.92 -12.67 6.00
N ARG A 244 35.01 -12.87 7.32
CA ARG A 244 34.07 -13.62 8.15
C ARG A 244 33.57 -12.74 9.28
N PHE A 245 32.26 -12.55 9.35
CA PHE A 245 31.62 -11.73 10.36
C PHE A 245 30.83 -12.62 11.33
N PRO A 246 31.01 -12.46 12.65
CA PRO A 246 31.77 -11.40 13.35
C PRO A 246 33.26 -11.73 13.62
N GLU A 247 33.78 -12.85 13.15
CA GLU A 247 35.08 -13.42 13.56
C GLU A 247 36.28 -12.50 13.30
N ASP A 248 36.29 -11.80 12.18
CA ASP A 248 37.40 -10.94 11.77
C ASP A 248 37.28 -9.50 12.31
N VAL A 249 36.21 -9.20 13.06
CA VAL A 249 36.01 -7.87 13.66
C VAL A 249 37.04 -7.62 14.77
N THR A 250 37.79 -6.53 14.66
CA THR A 250 38.76 -6.03 15.64
C THR A 250 38.58 -4.54 15.92
N GLY A 251 37.85 -3.82 15.06
CA GLY A 251 37.52 -2.42 15.21
C GLY A 251 36.01 -2.19 15.23
N VAL A 252 35.60 -1.02 14.74
CA VAL A 252 34.21 -0.59 14.75
C VAL A 252 33.51 -0.96 13.45
N VAL A 253 32.34 -1.56 13.56
CA VAL A 253 31.39 -1.74 12.47
C VAL A 253 30.28 -0.69 12.58
N VAL A 254 29.87 -0.11 11.46
CA VAL A 254 28.76 0.85 11.42
C VAL A 254 27.51 0.20 10.85
N GLY A 255 26.37 0.40 11.51
CA GLY A 255 25.05 -0.01 11.05
C GLY A 255 24.03 1.14 11.10
N THR A 256 22.96 1.02 10.32
CA THR A 256 21.84 1.98 10.34
C THR A 256 20.95 1.67 11.54
N MET A 257 20.83 2.62 12.48
CA MET A 257 20.00 2.46 13.67
C MET A 257 18.56 2.06 13.31
N GLY A 258 18.01 1.07 14.04
CA GLY A 258 16.65 0.56 13.84
C GLY A 258 16.48 -0.38 12.64
N SER A 259 17.51 -0.53 11.79
CA SER A 259 17.44 -1.49 10.69
C SER A 259 17.58 -2.94 11.17
N THR A 260 16.95 -3.85 10.46
CA THR A 260 17.11 -5.31 10.59
C THR A 260 18.58 -5.74 10.47
N GLY A 261 19.38 -5.08 9.62
CA GLY A 261 20.82 -5.33 9.50
C GLY A 261 21.60 -4.94 10.76
N MET A 262 21.22 -3.84 11.42
CA MET A 262 21.80 -3.46 12.71
C MET A 262 21.46 -4.47 13.81
N ASN A 263 20.22 -4.92 13.87
CA ASN A 263 19.80 -5.95 14.84
C ASN A 263 20.59 -7.26 14.65
N ASP A 264 20.79 -7.69 13.40
CA ASP A 264 21.64 -8.86 13.07
C ASP A 264 23.10 -8.64 13.48
N ALA A 265 23.65 -7.44 13.24
CA ALA A 265 24.99 -7.08 13.67
C ALA A 265 25.15 -7.15 15.20
N ILE A 266 24.21 -6.57 15.95
CA ILE A 266 24.18 -6.62 17.43
C ILE A 266 24.17 -8.06 17.91
N GLU A 267 23.28 -8.90 17.36
CA GLU A 267 23.14 -10.28 17.78
C GLU A 267 24.43 -11.07 17.60
N ARG A 268 25.06 -10.97 16.43
CA ARG A 268 26.32 -11.66 16.11
C ARG A 268 27.50 -11.12 16.92
N LEU A 269 27.63 -9.80 17.05
CA LEU A 269 28.68 -9.20 17.86
C LEU A 269 28.55 -9.57 19.34
N ARG A 270 27.33 -9.66 19.88
CA ARG A 270 27.09 -10.17 21.25
C ARG A 270 27.49 -11.63 21.42
N GLN A 271 27.31 -12.48 20.41
CA GLN A 271 27.78 -13.86 20.47
C GLN A 271 29.30 -13.95 20.60
N LYS A 272 30.03 -13.02 19.97
CA LYS A 272 31.51 -12.98 20.00
C LYS A 272 32.07 -12.26 21.23
N PHE A 273 31.53 -11.08 21.54
CA PHE A 273 32.11 -10.13 22.49
C PHE A 273 31.31 -9.98 23.79
N GLY A 274 30.16 -10.65 23.91
CA GLY A 274 29.25 -10.48 25.04
C GLY A 274 28.78 -9.02 25.17
N ASP A 275 28.90 -8.47 26.38
CA ASP A 275 28.49 -7.10 26.68
C ASP A 275 29.37 -6.04 26.00
N ALA A 276 30.62 -6.37 25.66
CA ALA A 276 31.55 -5.49 24.94
C ALA A 276 31.21 -5.34 23.44
N ALA A 277 30.13 -5.95 22.95
CA ALA A 277 29.68 -5.78 21.57
C ALA A 277 29.47 -4.32 21.16
N TRP A 278 29.11 -3.45 22.11
CA TRP A 278 28.90 -2.03 21.86
C TRP A 278 30.19 -1.25 21.58
N ASP A 279 31.34 -1.74 22.02
CA ASP A 279 32.65 -1.14 21.69
C ASP A 279 33.02 -1.37 20.21
N HIS A 280 32.39 -2.37 19.59
CA HIS A 280 32.62 -2.77 18.21
C HIS A 280 31.51 -2.33 17.25
N LEU A 281 30.54 -1.56 17.72
CA LEU A 281 29.35 -1.21 16.95
C LEU A 281 28.95 0.25 17.12
N ASP A 282 29.09 1.02 16.05
CA ASP A 282 28.64 2.41 15.97
C ASP A 282 27.26 2.46 15.27
N ALA A 283 26.25 2.75 16.10
CA ALA A 283 24.85 2.83 15.70
C ALA A 283 24.52 4.25 15.24
N ARG A 284 24.56 4.51 13.93
CA ARG A 284 24.34 5.87 13.43
C ARG A 284 22.88 6.14 13.10
N TRP A 285 22.37 7.26 13.63
CA TRP A 285 21.08 7.83 13.24
C TRP A 285 21.27 8.76 12.04
N LYS A 286 20.58 8.49 10.92
CA LYS A 286 20.55 9.38 9.74
C LYS A 286 21.94 9.76 9.16
N SER A 287 22.95 8.90 9.25
CA SER A 287 24.21 9.12 8.53
C SER A 287 24.01 8.87 7.04
N PRO A 288 24.35 9.81 6.14
CA PRO A 288 24.34 9.54 4.70
C PRO A 288 25.38 8.45 4.38
N ASP A 289 25.03 7.49 3.51
CA ASP A 289 25.95 6.44 3.09
C ASP A 289 27.29 7.00 2.59
N ALA A 290 27.28 8.17 1.93
CA ALA A 290 28.51 8.84 1.48
C ALA A 290 29.49 9.18 2.61
N LYS A 291 29.02 9.49 3.83
CA LYS A 291 29.90 9.72 4.98
C LYS A 291 30.48 8.40 5.48
N ASP A 292 29.63 7.39 5.66
CA ASP A 292 30.07 6.10 6.17
C ASP A 292 31.07 5.41 5.22
N ILE A 293 30.86 5.53 3.90
CA ILE A 293 31.79 5.04 2.87
C ILE A 293 33.13 5.78 2.97
N ARG A 294 33.14 7.11 3.15
CA ARG A 294 34.40 7.86 3.37
C ARG A 294 35.11 7.41 4.63
N ASP A 295 34.39 7.24 5.74
CA ASP A 295 35.00 6.77 7.00
C ASP A 295 35.61 5.37 6.84
N LEU A 296 34.99 4.50 6.03
CA LEU A 296 35.53 3.17 5.71
C LEU A 296 36.77 3.25 4.81
N LEU A 297 36.75 4.11 3.79
CA LEU A 297 37.90 4.31 2.90
C LEU A 297 39.10 4.91 3.64
N ASP A 298 38.85 5.83 4.57
CA ASP A 298 39.85 6.46 5.44
C ASP A 298 40.36 5.51 6.55
N GLY A 299 39.72 4.34 6.74
CA GLY A 299 40.08 3.37 7.78
C GLY A 299 39.64 3.77 9.19
N LYS A 300 38.75 4.76 9.33
CA LYS A 300 38.19 5.18 10.63
C LYS A 300 37.24 4.15 11.21
N ILE A 301 36.61 3.35 10.35
CA ILE A 301 35.79 2.20 10.71
C ILE A 301 36.30 0.98 9.96
N GLN A 302 36.09 -0.20 10.53
CA GLN A 302 36.54 -1.46 9.94
C GLN A 302 35.52 -2.00 8.93
N GLY A 303 34.23 -1.85 9.22
CA GLY A 303 33.17 -2.42 8.40
C GLY A 303 31.89 -1.61 8.37
N LEU A 304 31.12 -1.81 7.30
CA LEU A 304 29.81 -1.21 7.10
C LEU A 304 28.76 -2.30 6.88
N MET A 305 27.82 -2.44 7.81
CA MET A 305 26.73 -3.41 7.74
C MET A 305 25.64 -2.92 6.81
N ARG A 306 25.34 -3.68 5.75
CA ARG A 306 24.31 -3.34 4.75
C ARG A 306 23.62 -4.59 4.20
N GLY A 307 22.56 -4.38 3.41
CA GLY A 307 22.07 -5.41 2.50
C GLY A 307 23.11 -5.72 1.42
N SER A 308 23.20 -6.98 0.99
CA SER A 308 24.17 -7.48 0.00
C SER A 308 24.15 -6.71 -1.31
N PHE A 309 22.97 -6.32 -1.80
CA PHE A 309 22.83 -5.48 -2.99
C PHE A 309 23.47 -4.08 -2.81
N VAL A 310 23.21 -3.40 -1.68
CA VAL A 310 23.84 -2.11 -1.35
C VAL A 310 25.35 -2.28 -1.22
N GLY A 311 25.78 -3.33 -0.51
CA GLY A 311 27.20 -3.63 -0.34
C GLY A 311 27.92 -3.84 -1.67
N ARG A 312 27.30 -4.58 -2.59
CA ARG A 312 27.81 -4.77 -3.96
C ARG A 312 27.89 -3.46 -4.73
N ALA A 313 26.88 -2.60 -4.64
CA ALA A 313 26.91 -1.29 -5.27
C ALA A 313 28.08 -0.43 -4.75
N ILE A 314 28.32 -0.41 -3.43
CA ILE A 314 29.44 0.30 -2.82
C ILE A 314 30.79 -0.26 -3.30
N VAL A 315 30.97 -1.58 -3.29
CA VAL A 315 32.22 -2.22 -3.77
C VAL A 315 32.45 -1.94 -5.26
N THR A 316 31.40 -1.94 -6.07
CA THR A 316 31.49 -1.64 -7.51
C THR A 316 32.00 -0.22 -7.78
N GLN A 317 31.67 0.74 -6.90
CA GLN A 317 32.17 2.11 -7.00
C GLN A 317 33.65 2.25 -6.55
N HIS A 318 34.14 1.33 -5.70
CA HIS A 318 35.49 1.38 -5.13
C HIS A 318 36.23 0.01 -5.19
N PRO A 319 36.33 -0.64 -6.37
CA PRO A 319 36.70 -2.06 -6.47
C PRO A 319 38.15 -2.38 -6.09
N LYS A 320 39.03 -1.36 -6.08
CA LYS A 320 40.44 -1.50 -5.69
C LYS A 320 40.70 -1.28 -4.20
N GLN A 321 39.70 -0.84 -3.45
CA GLN A 321 39.86 -0.40 -2.07
C GLN A 321 38.91 -1.12 -1.12
N LEU A 322 37.72 -1.49 -1.58
CA LEU A 322 36.70 -2.14 -0.77
C LEU A 322 36.47 -3.58 -1.22
N GLY A 323 36.19 -4.44 -0.25
CA GLY A 323 35.65 -5.78 -0.44
C GLY A 323 34.32 -5.93 0.30
N MET A 324 33.63 -7.04 0.06
CA MET A 324 32.46 -7.43 0.84
C MET A 324 32.61 -8.86 1.34
N ALA A 325 32.05 -9.14 2.51
CA ALA A 325 31.94 -10.49 3.02
C ALA A 325 30.89 -11.27 2.22
N GLU A 326 31.02 -12.60 2.18
CA GLU A 326 30.02 -13.47 1.57
C GLU A 326 28.64 -13.19 2.19
N PRO A 327 27.58 -12.97 1.39
CA PRO A 327 26.27 -12.66 1.95
C PRO A 327 25.69 -13.80 2.80
N TRP A 328 25.02 -13.44 3.90
CA TRP A 328 24.30 -14.37 4.77
C TRP A 328 22.85 -13.96 5.00
N ASP A 329 22.05 -14.90 5.51
CA ASP A 329 20.68 -14.61 5.92
C ASP A 329 20.70 -14.06 7.35
N ALA A 330 19.91 -13.02 7.59
CA ALA A 330 19.82 -12.38 8.90
C ALA A 330 19.35 -13.39 9.97
N ALA A 331 19.83 -13.22 11.20
CA ALA A 331 19.50 -14.12 12.29
C ALA A 331 17.98 -14.14 12.57
N PRO A 332 17.34 -15.30 12.84
CA PRO A 332 15.88 -15.39 13.00
C PRO A 332 15.29 -14.41 14.02
N LYS A 333 16.01 -14.15 15.13
CA LYS A 333 15.57 -13.19 16.16
C LYS A 333 15.51 -11.75 15.64
N SER A 334 16.33 -11.42 14.64
CA SER A 334 16.32 -10.10 13.99
C SER A 334 15.19 -9.92 12.97
N LEU A 335 14.49 -11.00 12.58
CA LEU A 335 13.54 -11.04 11.46
C LEU A 335 12.06 -11.04 11.87
N GLY A 336 11.76 -11.21 13.16
CA GLY A 336 10.38 -11.34 13.63
C GLY A 336 9.67 -12.60 13.08
N PRO A 337 8.33 -12.61 12.95
CA PRO A 337 7.55 -13.82 12.69
C PRO A 337 7.68 -14.38 11.25
N TYR A 338 8.43 -13.73 10.36
CA TYR A 338 8.41 -14.02 8.92
C TYR A 338 9.57 -14.90 8.43
N GLY A 339 10.51 -15.28 9.30
CA GLY A 339 11.57 -16.26 9.03
C GLY A 339 12.71 -15.78 8.13
N ASN A 340 12.44 -14.91 7.14
CA ASN A 340 13.39 -14.30 6.20
C ASN A 340 13.10 -12.81 6.00
N GLU A 341 14.14 -12.01 5.76
CA GLU A 341 13.95 -10.63 5.34
C GLU A 341 13.65 -10.55 3.85
N VAL A 342 12.49 -10.02 3.52
CA VAL A 342 12.01 -9.91 2.15
C VAL A 342 11.50 -8.52 1.86
N PHE A 343 11.73 -8.05 0.63
CA PHE A 343 11.05 -6.87 0.12
C PHE A 343 9.72 -7.26 -0.50
N ALA A 344 8.69 -6.53 -0.13
CA ALA A 344 7.33 -6.65 -0.63
C ALA A 344 6.70 -5.25 -0.68
N PHE A 345 5.67 -5.07 -1.48
CA PHE A 345 4.95 -3.80 -1.54
C PHE A 345 3.85 -3.81 -0.48
N PRO A 346 3.84 -2.85 0.47
CA PRO A 346 2.67 -2.64 1.30
C PRO A 346 1.61 -1.90 0.48
N CYS A 347 0.41 -2.47 0.47
CA CYS A 347 -0.76 -1.89 -0.15
C CYS A 347 -1.82 -1.62 0.92
N ARG A 348 -2.72 -0.68 0.66
CA ARG A 348 -3.90 -0.49 1.51
C ARG A 348 -4.80 -1.72 1.43
N ARG A 349 -5.19 -2.27 2.59
CA ARG A 349 -6.11 -3.40 2.66
C ARG A 349 -7.45 -3.07 2.00
N GLY A 350 -7.94 -3.98 1.16
CA GLY A 350 -9.20 -3.81 0.43
C GLY A 350 -9.09 -2.95 -0.85
N SER A 351 -7.88 -2.47 -1.19
CA SER A 351 -7.65 -1.76 -2.47
C SER A 351 -7.68 -2.70 -3.68
N GLY A 352 -7.47 -4.02 -3.46
CA GLY A 352 -7.29 -5.01 -4.52
C GLY A 352 -5.93 -4.96 -5.21
N LEU A 353 -5.05 -4.00 -4.85
CA LEU A 353 -3.73 -3.82 -5.47
C LEU A 353 -2.79 -4.96 -5.16
N ALA A 354 -2.79 -5.50 -3.93
CA ALA A 354 -1.88 -6.58 -3.60
C ALA A 354 -2.16 -7.84 -4.44
N ALA A 355 -3.43 -8.17 -4.68
CA ALA A 355 -3.80 -9.30 -5.53
C ALA A 355 -3.31 -9.15 -6.97
N GLN A 356 -3.44 -7.95 -7.57
CA GLN A 356 -2.94 -7.69 -8.92
C GLN A 356 -1.42 -7.72 -9.00
N LEU A 357 -0.74 -7.07 -8.04
CA LEU A 357 0.71 -7.09 -7.96
C LEU A 357 1.23 -8.51 -7.74
N ASN A 358 0.54 -9.34 -6.95
CA ASN A 358 0.87 -10.76 -6.79
C ASN A 358 0.76 -11.50 -8.11
N ALA A 359 -0.32 -11.31 -8.87
CA ALA A 359 -0.48 -11.93 -10.19
C ALA A 359 0.63 -11.49 -11.16
N TYR A 360 1.01 -10.22 -11.14
CA TYR A 360 2.15 -9.71 -11.90
C TYR A 360 3.47 -10.35 -11.44
N LEU A 361 3.77 -10.35 -10.15
CA LEU A 361 5.00 -10.89 -9.57
C LEU A 361 5.15 -12.39 -9.87
N LEU A 362 4.05 -13.15 -9.84
CA LEU A 362 4.04 -14.56 -10.23
C LEU A 362 4.39 -14.74 -11.70
N ARG A 363 3.79 -13.96 -12.61
CA ARG A 363 4.11 -14.01 -14.04
C ARG A 363 5.56 -13.58 -14.32
N ALA A 364 6.01 -12.48 -13.70
CA ALA A 364 7.36 -11.95 -13.87
C ALA A 364 8.43 -12.90 -13.31
N SER A 365 8.11 -13.61 -12.22
CA SER A 365 8.95 -14.68 -11.68
C SER A 365 9.02 -15.87 -12.64
N HIS A 366 7.86 -16.35 -13.12
CA HIS A 366 7.76 -17.49 -14.05
C HIS A 366 8.51 -17.25 -15.36
N ASN A 367 8.41 -16.04 -15.92
CA ASN A 367 9.06 -15.68 -17.18
C ASN A 367 10.53 -15.25 -17.02
N GLY A 368 11.06 -15.28 -15.79
CA GLY A 368 12.43 -14.90 -15.47
C GLY A 368 12.73 -13.39 -15.59
N ASP A 369 11.70 -12.57 -15.79
CA ASP A 369 11.84 -11.11 -15.89
C ASP A 369 12.27 -10.51 -14.55
N LEU A 370 11.75 -11.03 -13.43
CA LEU A 370 12.17 -10.60 -12.09
C LEU A 370 13.66 -10.89 -11.85
N ALA A 371 14.13 -12.08 -12.21
CA ALA A 371 15.55 -12.44 -12.13
C ALA A 371 16.42 -11.59 -13.08
N ARG A 372 15.90 -11.23 -14.26
CA ARG A 372 16.58 -10.34 -15.21
C ARG A 372 16.71 -8.92 -14.66
N LEU A 373 15.66 -8.41 -14.00
CA LEU A 373 15.67 -7.11 -13.33
C LEU A 373 16.68 -7.08 -12.18
N VAL A 374 16.68 -8.12 -11.34
CA VAL A 374 17.65 -8.29 -10.24
C VAL A 374 19.08 -8.27 -10.79
N ARG A 375 19.38 -9.09 -11.79
CA ARG A 375 20.72 -9.15 -12.42
C ARG A 375 21.13 -7.82 -13.06
N LYS A 376 20.23 -7.20 -13.83
CA LYS A 376 20.52 -5.94 -14.54
C LYS A 376 20.88 -4.80 -13.59
N HIS A 377 20.26 -4.79 -12.42
CA HIS A 377 20.44 -3.73 -11.42
C HIS A 377 21.40 -4.12 -10.29
N ASN A 378 22.16 -5.20 -10.46
CA ASN A 378 23.12 -5.70 -9.47
C ASN A 378 22.52 -5.93 -8.07
N MET A 379 21.24 -6.29 -8.01
CA MET A 379 20.59 -6.71 -6.77
C MET A 379 20.96 -8.15 -6.42
#